data_AF-A0A1M5TVE0-F1
#
_entry.id   AF-A0A1M5TVE0-F1
#
_cell.length_a   1.000
_cell.length_b   1.000
_cell.length_c   1.000
_cell.angle_alpha   90.00
_cell.angle_beta   90.00
_cell.angle_gamma   90.00
#
_symmetry.space_group_name_H-M   'P 1'
#
loop_
_entity.id
_entity.type
_entity.pdbx_description
1 polymer ?
#
loop_
_entity_poly.entity_id
_entity_poly.type
_entity_poly.pdbx_seq_one_letter_code
_entity_poly.pdbx_strand_id
1 'polypeptide(L)' 'MQPFTLNYARPAAELEFSTPYAYDPGMQLNVTLDGRIAARDHALLRELGTTTSTAGSKTHFDD' A
#
# COMPACT_ATOMS: atom_id res chain seq x y z
N MET A 1 -5.56 -49.57 -13.65
CA MET A 1 -4.98 -48.43 -14.37
C MET A 1 -4.64 -47.35 -13.36
N GLN A 2 -3.41 -46.83 -13.37
CA GLN A 2 -3.03 -45.70 -12.52
C GLN A 2 -3.24 -44.39 -13.31
N PRO A 3 -3.78 -43.33 -12.66
CA PRO A 3 -3.87 -42.00 -13.27
C PRO A 3 -2.50 -41.50 -13.76
N PHE A 4 -2.44 -41.04 -15.01
CA PHE A 4 -1.21 -40.54 -15.63
C PHE A 4 -0.52 -39.45 -14.81
N THR A 5 -1.30 -38.66 -14.07
CA THR A 5 -0.86 -37.56 -13.20
C THR A 5 0.06 -38.02 -12.08
N LEU A 6 -0.11 -39.26 -11.57
CA LEU A 6 0.72 -39.80 -10.50
C LEU A 6 2.16 -40.09 -10.95
N ASN A 7 2.38 -40.32 -12.26
CA ASN A 7 3.73 -40.53 -12.80
C ASN A 7 4.58 -39.24 -12.79
N TYR A 8 3.93 -38.08 -12.63
CA TYR A 8 4.57 -36.77 -12.64
C TYR A 8 4.52 -36.06 -11.28
N ALA A 9 3.92 -36.70 -10.27
CA ALA A 9 3.93 -36.18 -8.92
C ALA A 9 5.38 -36.16 -8.41
N ARG A 10 5.95 -34.97 -8.27
CA ARG A 10 7.22 -34.77 -7.57
C ARG A 10 6.94 -34.28 -6.15
N PRO A 11 7.72 -34.70 -5.15
CA PRO A 11 7.69 -34.07 -3.84
C PRO A 11 7.88 -32.56 -4.01
N ALA A 12 7.08 -31.76 -3.31
CA ALA A 12 7.31 -30.33 -3.25
C ALA A 12 8.74 -30.11 -2.74
N ALA A 13 9.55 -29.37 -3.50
CA ALA A 13 10.87 -28.98 -3.04
C ALA A 13 10.67 -28.11 -1.78
N GLU A 14 11.41 -28.43 -0.73
CA GLU A 14 11.46 -27.60 0.46
C GLU A 14 12.12 -26.29 0.04
N LEU A 15 11.31 -25.25 -0.08
CA LEU A 15 11.75 -23.93 -0.51
C LEU A 15 12.09 -23.17 0.76
N GLU A 16 13.36 -22.80 0.93
CA GLU A 16 13.75 -21.86 1.99
C GLU A 16 13.14 -20.48 1.67
N PHE A 17 11.95 -20.23 2.21
CA PHE A 17 11.34 -18.92 2.18
C PHE A 17 12.06 -18.03 3.19
N SER A 18 13.08 -17.28 2.74
CA SER A 18 13.45 -16.06 3.47
C SER A 18 12.32 -15.06 3.30
N THR A 19 11.86 -14.42 4.39
CA THR A 19 10.90 -13.32 4.29
C THR A 19 11.67 -12.11 3.79
N PRO A 20 11.52 -11.69 2.51
CA PRO A 20 12.41 -10.69 1.93
C PRO A 20 12.10 -9.27 2.45
N TYR A 21 10.96 -9.11 3.12
CA TYR A 21 10.51 -7.86 3.72
C TYR A 21 10.10 -8.12 5.17
N ALA A 22 10.65 -7.30 6.08
CA ALA A 22 10.18 -7.19 7.44
C ALA A 22 9.27 -5.95 7.55
N TYR A 23 8.17 -6.09 8.29
CA TYR A 23 7.33 -4.94 8.61
C TYR A 23 8.08 -4.01 9.57
N ASP A 24 8.23 -2.74 9.18
CA ASP A 24 8.77 -1.68 10.03
C ASP A 24 7.65 -0.67 10.35
N PRO A 25 7.15 -0.62 11.60
CA PRO A 25 6.13 0.37 11.99
C PRO A 25 6.65 1.82 11.89
N GLY A 26 7.97 2.04 11.92
CA GLY A 26 8.58 3.36 11.70
C GLY A 26 8.49 3.85 10.25
N MET A 27 8.26 2.96 9.28
CA MET A 27 8.03 3.30 7.87
C MET A 27 6.54 3.44 7.53
N GLN A 28 5.64 3.30 8.51
CA GLN A 28 4.22 3.40 8.27
C GLN A 28 3.83 4.86 8.00
N LEU A 29 3.27 5.10 6.81
CA LEU A 29 2.71 6.40 6.44
C LEU A 29 1.25 6.51 6.88
N ASN A 30 0.75 7.74 6.96
CA ASN A 30 -0.65 8.04 7.29
C ASN A 30 -1.09 7.57 8.69
N VAL A 31 -0.15 7.56 9.65
CA VAL A 31 -0.43 7.38 11.08
C VAL A 31 -0.01 8.59 11.88
N THR A 32 -0.68 8.84 12.99
CA THR A 32 -0.31 9.84 14.00
C THR A 32 0.87 9.34 14.85
N LEU A 33 1.50 10.23 15.64
CA LEU A 33 2.65 9.89 16.50
C LEU A 33 2.35 8.78 17.52
N ASP A 34 1.08 8.58 17.87
CA ASP A 34 0.59 7.52 18.75
C ASP A 34 0.13 6.26 17.98
N GLY A 35 0.37 6.18 16.67
CA GLY A 35 0.11 5.00 15.83
C GLY A 35 -1.32 4.85 15.33
N ARG A 36 -2.23 5.78 15.62
CA ARG A 36 -3.60 5.75 15.08
C ARG A 36 -3.60 6.13 13.60
N ILE A 37 -4.58 5.63 12.84
CA ILE A 37 -4.75 6.00 11.43
C ILE A 37 -5.09 7.50 11.36
N ALA A 38 -4.29 8.27 10.63
CA ALA A 38 -4.46 9.72 10.50
C ALA A 38 -5.83 10.11 9.92
N ALA A 39 -6.38 9.29 9.03
CA ALA A 39 -7.72 9.49 8.46
C ALA A 39 -8.87 9.43 9.50
N ARG A 40 -8.62 8.94 10.73
CA ARG A 40 -9.58 8.95 11.84
C ARG A 40 -9.48 10.20 12.71
N ASP A 41 -8.48 11.05 12.50
CA ASP A 41 -8.33 12.30 13.23
C ASP A 41 -9.04 13.44 12.49
N HIS A 42 -10.32 13.63 12.80
CA HIS A 42 -11.15 14.63 12.13
C HIS A 42 -10.73 16.08 12.44
N ALA A 43 -10.10 16.31 13.60
CA ALA A 43 -9.59 17.63 13.96
C ALA A 43 -8.39 17.99 13.08
N LEU A 44 -7.44 17.06 12.96
CA LEU A 44 -6.29 17.19 12.07
C LEU A 44 -6.72 17.37 10.60
N LEU A 45 -7.66 16.55 10.13
CA LEU A 45 -8.18 16.65 8.76
C LEU A 45 -8.90 17.98 8.50
N ARG A 46 -9.60 18.54 9.49
CA ARG A 46 -10.26 19.84 9.35
C ARG A 46 -9.24 20.98 9.23
N GLU A 47 -8.15 20.90 9.98
CA GLU A 47 -7.08 21.90 9.97
C GLU A 47 -6.26 21.84 8.66
N LEU A 48 -5.95 20.64 8.18
CA LEU A 48 -5.04 20.43 7.05
C LEU A 48 -5.73 20.10 5.72
N GLY A 49 -7.05 19.86 5.73
CA GLY A 49 -7.81 19.44 4.56
C GLY A 49 -7.99 20.51 3.48
N THR A 50 -7.63 21.76 3.78
CA THR A 50 -7.61 22.83 2.78
C THR A 50 -6.31 22.76 1.98
N THR A 51 -6.38 22.22 0.78
CA THR A 51 -5.31 22.43 -0.20
C THR A 51 -5.65 23.69 -0.99
N THR A 52 -4.84 24.74 -0.84
CA THR A 52 -4.94 25.90 -1.74
C THR A 52 -4.33 25.49 -3.08
N SER A 53 -5.17 25.04 -4.01
CA SER A 53 -4.72 24.83 -5.38
C SER A 53 -4.42 26.19 -6.01
N THR A 54 -3.14 26.48 -6.27
CA THR A 54 -2.73 27.58 -7.15
C THR A 54 -2.82 27.21 -8.63
N ALA A 55 -3.32 26.01 -8.96
CA ALA A 55 -3.61 25.60 -10.34
C ALA A 55 -4.90 26.29 -10.84
N GLY A 56 -4.94 27.61 -10.77
CA GLY A 56 -5.82 28.41 -11.61
C GLY A 56 -5.46 28.12 -13.07
N SER A 57 -6.41 27.55 -13.79
CA SER A 57 -6.35 27.27 -15.22
C SER A 57 -5.78 28.47 -15.99
N LYS A 58 -4.58 28.32 -16.54
CA LYS A 58 -4.00 29.28 -17.50
C LYS A 58 -3.56 28.58 -18.79
N THR A 59 -4.41 27.69 -19.28
CA THR A 59 -4.33 27.08 -20.61
C THR A 59 -5.73 27.06 -21.25
N HIS A 60 -6.30 28.24 -21.50
CA HIS A 60 -7.30 28.40 -22.53
C HIS A 60 -7.07 29.79 -23.14
N PHE A 61 -6.20 29.84 -24.14
CA PHE A 61 -6.15 30.94 -25.08
C PHE A 61 -6.86 30.45 -26.34
N ASP A 62 -8.18 30.46 -26.29
CA ASP A 62 -8.99 30.54 -27.51
C ASP A 62 -9.86 31.78 -27.35
N ASP A 63 -9.24 32.94 -27.58
CA ASP A 63 -9.85 34.16 -28.08
C ASP A 63 -8.99 34.63 -29.26
#